data_AF-A0A1E4BBD8-F1
#
_entry.id   AF-A0A1E4BBD8-F1
#
_cell.length_a   1.000
_cell.length_b   1.000
_cell.length_c   1.000
_cell.angle_alpha   90.00
_cell.angle_beta   90.00
_cell.angle_gamma   90.00
#
_symmetry.space_group_name_H-M   'P 1'
#
loop_
_entity.id
_entity.type
_entity.pdbx_description
1 polymer ?
#
loop_
_entity_poly.entity_id
_entity_poly.type
_entity_poly.pdbx_seq_one_letter_code
_entity_poly.pdbx_strand_id
1 'polypeptide(L)'
;MAGGPGRDKRYGFGRKATDAEIARWNLDVGPDGAELPPGKGSVAEGEQLYQAQCMMCHNRNGEGVPPLYPALIGRDPKAEGFHFASDPKLVKTIGNYWPHATTVFDYVKRAMPLTAPGSLTDNQVYALTAFLLSANKVIPADAVLDADALRAVRMPYADKFVPDDRRGGPEVK
;
A
#
# COMPACT_ATOMS: atom_id res chain seq x y z
N MET A 1 28.66 -26.19 11.77
CA MET A 1 29.54 -26.22 10.59
C MET A 1 30.31 -24.91 10.53
N ALA A 2 31.63 -24.97 10.69
CA ALA A 2 32.49 -23.79 10.57
C ALA A 2 32.50 -23.34 9.09
N GLY A 3 32.22 -22.06 8.84
CA GLY A 3 32.22 -21.49 7.48
C GLY A 3 33.60 -21.62 6.85
N GLY A 4 33.63 -22.04 5.58
CA GLY A 4 34.86 -22.26 4.83
C GLY A 4 35.73 -20.99 4.65
N PRO A 5 36.99 -21.17 4.23
CA PRO A 5 37.96 -20.08 4.09
C PRO A 5 37.49 -19.08 3.03
N GLY A 6 37.14 -17.86 3.45
CA GLY A 6 36.67 -16.80 2.56
C GLY A 6 35.64 -15.83 3.13
N ARG A 7 35.06 -16.11 4.31
CA ARG A 7 34.03 -15.23 4.92
C ARG A 7 34.44 -13.76 5.11
N ASP A 8 35.75 -13.48 5.19
CA ASP A 8 36.26 -12.13 5.42
C ASP A 8 36.94 -11.49 4.18
N LYS A 9 36.97 -12.17 3.03
CA LYS A 9 37.58 -11.65 1.80
C LYS A 9 36.50 -11.20 0.82
N ARG A 10 36.40 -9.89 0.59
CA ARG A 10 35.58 -9.32 -0.48
C ARG A 10 36.24 -9.59 -1.84
N TYR A 11 35.46 -9.99 -2.85
CA TYR A 11 35.93 -10.28 -4.22
C TYR A 11 36.30 -9.03 -5.05
N GLY A 12 36.12 -7.83 -4.50
CA GLY A 12 36.47 -6.57 -5.18
C GLY A 12 35.50 -6.13 -6.28
N PHE A 13 34.33 -6.76 -6.42
CA PHE A 13 33.30 -6.33 -7.36
C PHE A 13 32.41 -5.21 -6.78
N GLY A 14 31.97 -4.30 -7.65
CA GLY A 14 31.08 -3.19 -7.33
C GLY A 14 31.76 -2.03 -6.59
N ARG A 15 30.95 -1.05 -6.17
CA ARG A 15 31.37 0.05 -5.31
C ARG A 15 30.28 0.36 -4.29
N LYS A 16 30.63 1.10 -3.24
CA LYS A 16 29.63 1.66 -2.32
C LYS A 16 28.68 2.57 -3.13
N ALA A 17 27.38 2.37 -2.95
CA ALA A 17 26.37 3.30 -3.45
C ALA A 17 26.52 4.65 -2.73
N THR A 18 26.42 5.74 -3.47
CA THR A 18 26.39 7.08 -2.86
C THR A 18 25.05 7.30 -2.18
N ASP A 19 25.00 8.22 -1.22
CA ASP A 19 23.74 8.55 -0.53
C ASP A 19 22.69 9.07 -1.53
N ALA A 20 23.12 9.77 -2.59
CA ALA A 20 22.25 10.21 -3.67
C ALA A 20 21.67 9.06 -4.49
N GLU A 21 22.44 7.99 -4.72
CA GLU A 21 21.95 6.78 -5.38
C GLU A 21 20.95 6.04 -4.51
N ILE A 22 21.23 5.93 -3.21
CA ILE A 22 20.30 5.31 -2.27
C ILE A 22 19.00 6.11 -2.20
N ALA A 23 19.08 7.44 -2.02
CA ALA A 23 17.91 8.31 -1.91
C ALA A 23 17.01 8.28 -3.15
N ARG A 24 17.57 8.05 -4.34
CA ARG A 24 16.78 7.93 -5.57
C ARG A 24 15.95 6.64 -5.65
N TRP A 25 16.39 5.58 -4.97
CA TRP A 25 15.77 4.25 -5.05
C TRP A 25 14.99 3.89 -3.78
N ASN A 26 15.39 4.42 -2.63
CA ASN A 26 14.77 4.17 -1.33
C ASN A 26 13.52 5.05 -1.15
N LEU A 27 12.46 4.72 -1.88
CA LEU A 27 11.17 5.41 -1.84
C LEU A 27 10.09 4.59 -1.13
N ASP A 28 10.45 3.39 -0.66
CA ASP A 28 9.53 2.45 -0.04
C ASP A 28 9.05 2.99 1.31
N VAL A 29 7.75 2.86 1.59
CA VAL A 29 7.16 3.18 2.89
C VAL A 29 6.74 1.90 3.60
N GLY A 30 7.33 1.67 4.77
CA GLY A 30 7.05 0.50 5.59
C GLY A 30 5.65 0.50 6.22
N PRO A 31 5.21 -0.65 6.79
CA PRO A 31 3.95 -0.75 7.52
C PRO A 31 3.80 0.20 8.72
N ASP A 32 4.91 0.61 9.33
CA ASP A 32 4.95 1.56 10.45
C ASP A 32 4.97 3.03 10.00
N GLY A 33 5.21 3.29 8.71
CA GLY A 33 5.23 4.61 8.10
C GLY A 33 6.40 5.48 8.55
N ALA A 34 7.53 4.89 8.95
CA ALA A 34 8.73 5.65 9.35
C ALA A 34 9.31 6.49 8.21
N GLU A 35 9.14 6.05 6.97
CA GLU A 35 9.68 6.67 5.74
C GLU A 35 8.70 7.64 5.07
N LEU A 36 7.54 7.90 5.69
CA LEU A 36 6.55 8.80 5.13
C LEU A 36 7.12 10.21 4.91
N PRO A 37 7.03 10.77 3.69
CA PRO A 37 7.54 12.10 3.39
C PRO A 37 6.66 13.18 4.04
N PRO A 38 7.19 14.39 4.27
CA PRO A 38 6.38 15.51 4.70
C PRO A 38 5.33 15.86 3.64
N GLY A 39 4.12 16.14 4.08
CA GLY A 39 3.02 16.49 3.19
C GLY A 39 1.68 16.33 3.87
N LYS A 40 0.63 16.72 3.17
CA LYS A 40 -0.75 16.50 3.59
C LYS A 40 -1.71 16.51 2.42
N GLY A 41 -2.88 15.92 2.61
CA GLY A 41 -3.96 15.95 1.64
C GLY A 41 -5.30 15.58 2.26
N SER A 42 -6.36 16.25 1.81
CA SER A 42 -7.72 16.02 2.25
C SER A 42 -8.43 14.96 1.38
N VAL A 43 -9.49 14.37 1.95
CA VAL A 43 -10.41 13.49 1.20
C VAL A 43 -10.98 14.20 -0.04
N ALA A 44 -11.36 15.47 0.09
CA ALA A 44 -11.96 16.25 -0.99
C ALA A 44 -10.99 16.49 -2.16
N GLU A 45 -9.74 16.85 -1.87
CA GLU A 45 -8.68 16.97 -2.90
C GLU A 45 -8.42 15.62 -3.56
N GLY A 46 -8.43 14.54 -2.77
CA GLY A 46 -8.23 13.18 -3.25
C GLY A 46 -9.32 12.72 -4.21
N GLU A 47 -10.58 13.06 -3.93
CA GLU A 47 -11.71 12.74 -4.80
C GLU A 47 -11.55 13.41 -6.17
N GLN A 48 -11.16 14.69 -6.19
CA GLN A 48 -10.92 15.42 -7.44
C GLN A 48 -9.79 14.79 -8.25
N LEU A 49 -8.68 14.43 -7.60
CA LEU A 49 -7.55 13.75 -8.24
C LEU A 49 -7.96 12.38 -8.78
N TYR A 50 -8.75 11.62 -8.01
CA TYR A 50 -9.24 10.32 -8.41
C TYR A 50 -10.09 10.40 -9.68
N GLN A 51 -11.01 11.37 -9.75
CA GLN A 51 -11.82 11.63 -10.93
C GLN A 51 -10.97 12.04 -12.14
N ALA A 52 -9.90 12.80 -11.93
CA ALA A 52 -9.03 13.25 -13.01
C ALA A 52 -8.07 12.16 -13.53
N GLN A 53 -7.56 11.29 -12.64
CA GLN A 53 -6.39 10.45 -12.95
C GLN A 53 -6.59 8.95 -12.75
N CYS A 54 -7.63 8.52 -12.04
CA CYS A 54 -7.78 7.12 -11.62
C CYS A 54 -9.03 6.45 -12.20
N MET A 55 -10.15 7.18 -12.29
CA MET A 55 -11.46 6.59 -12.60
C MET A 55 -11.57 6.00 -14.02
N MET A 56 -10.70 6.38 -14.95
CA MET A 56 -10.69 5.81 -16.31
C MET A 56 -10.44 4.29 -16.29
N CYS A 57 -9.68 3.79 -15.31
CA CYS A 57 -9.41 2.37 -15.13
C CYS A 57 -10.17 1.79 -13.92
N HIS A 58 -10.23 2.54 -12.82
CA HIS A 58 -10.82 2.05 -11.57
C HIS A 58 -12.32 2.35 -11.42
N ASN A 59 -12.94 2.98 -12.41
CA ASN A 59 -14.33 3.45 -12.41
C ASN A 59 -14.64 4.47 -11.31
N ARG A 60 -15.79 5.14 -11.43
CA ARG A 60 -16.15 6.29 -10.57
C ARG A 60 -16.24 5.92 -9.09
N ASN A 61 -16.77 4.75 -8.74
CA ASN A 61 -16.93 4.33 -7.36
C ASN A 61 -15.91 3.27 -6.94
N GLY A 62 -14.82 3.10 -7.69
CA GLY A 62 -13.75 2.16 -7.37
C GLY A 62 -14.08 0.70 -7.66
N GLU A 63 -15.08 0.42 -8.48
CA GLU A 63 -15.47 -0.94 -8.85
C GLU A 63 -14.43 -1.64 -9.73
N GLY A 64 -13.60 -0.87 -10.43
CA GLY A 64 -12.67 -1.38 -11.44
C GLY A 64 -13.37 -2.10 -12.58
N VAL A 65 -12.58 -2.80 -13.38
CA VAL A 65 -13.03 -3.74 -14.42
C VAL A 65 -12.26 -5.05 -14.24
N PRO A 66 -12.58 -5.86 -13.22
CA PRO A 66 -11.82 -7.08 -12.94
C PRO A 66 -11.93 -8.10 -14.10
N PRO A 67 -10.85 -8.85 -14.41
CA PRO A 67 -9.55 -8.81 -13.75
C PRO A 67 -8.59 -7.73 -14.30
N LEU A 68 -8.97 -6.98 -15.32
CA LEU A 68 -8.09 -6.04 -16.04
C LEU A 68 -7.67 -4.84 -15.17
N TYR A 69 -8.63 -4.23 -14.48
CA TYR A 69 -8.40 -3.14 -13.54
C TYR A 69 -9.03 -3.49 -12.19
N PRO A 70 -8.27 -3.49 -11.09
CA PRO A 70 -8.77 -3.99 -9.81
C PRO A 70 -9.81 -3.04 -9.22
N ALA A 71 -10.78 -3.63 -8.51
CA ALA A 71 -11.65 -2.89 -7.61
C ALA A 71 -10.83 -2.36 -6.42
N LEU A 72 -11.00 -1.09 -6.09
CA LEU A 72 -10.30 -0.42 -4.99
C LEU A 72 -11.20 -0.22 -3.77
N ILE A 73 -12.50 -0.10 -3.99
CA ILE A 73 -13.50 0.19 -2.96
C ILE A 73 -14.47 -0.99 -2.88
N GLY A 74 -14.59 -1.60 -1.69
CA GLY A 74 -15.37 -2.84 -1.57
C GLY A 74 -15.64 -3.28 -0.13
N ARG A 75 -15.85 -2.33 0.79
CA ARG A 75 -16.36 -2.67 2.12
C ARG A 75 -17.85 -2.99 2.04
N ASP A 76 -18.22 -4.22 2.37
CA ASP A 76 -19.60 -4.62 2.63
C ASP A 76 -19.87 -4.51 4.15
N PRO A 77 -20.75 -3.60 4.61
CA PRO A 77 -21.13 -3.48 6.02
C PRO A 77 -21.73 -4.77 6.61
N LYS A 78 -22.16 -5.73 5.78
CA LYS A 78 -22.68 -7.03 6.20
C LYS A 78 -21.63 -8.14 6.20
N ALA A 79 -20.47 -7.92 5.57
CA ALA A 79 -19.38 -8.90 5.49
C ALA A 79 -18.47 -8.85 6.73
N GLU A 80 -19.07 -8.81 7.92
CA GLU A 80 -18.35 -9.09 9.15
C GLU A 80 -17.78 -10.51 9.07
N GLY A 81 -16.48 -10.62 8.72
CA GLY A 81 -15.78 -11.88 8.52
C GLY A 81 -14.70 -11.82 7.45
N PHE A 82 -13.62 -12.59 7.63
CA PHE A 82 -12.51 -12.69 6.67
C PHE A 82 -12.62 -14.02 5.91
N HIS A 83 -13.56 -14.08 4.96
CA HIS A 83 -13.97 -15.32 4.30
C HIS A 83 -13.29 -15.59 2.95
N PHE A 84 -12.21 -14.87 2.62
CA PHE A 84 -11.50 -15.04 1.34
C PHE A 84 -10.89 -16.43 1.14
N ALA A 85 -10.71 -17.21 2.22
CA ALA A 85 -10.27 -18.61 2.13
C ALA A 85 -11.43 -19.57 1.81
N SER A 86 -12.66 -19.24 2.20
CA SER A 86 -13.84 -20.10 2.06
C SER A 86 -14.76 -19.69 0.91
N ASP A 87 -14.70 -18.44 0.46
CA ASP A 87 -15.47 -17.92 -0.67
C ASP A 87 -14.56 -17.25 -1.70
N PRO A 88 -14.24 -17.94 -2.81
CA PRO A 88 -13.38 -17.39 -3.86
C PRO A 88 -14.06 -16.31 -4.70
N LYS A 89 -15.37 -16.05 -4.53
CA LYS A 89 -16.10 -15.01 -5.27
C LYS A 89 -15.91 -13.62 -4.65
N LEU A 90 -15.40 -13.53 -3.43
CA LEU A 90 -15.15 -12.27 -2.76
C LEU A 90 -14.03 -11.48 -3.44
N VAL A 91 -14.32 -10.22 -3.78
CA VAL A 91 -13.34 -9.31 -4.38
C VAL A 91 -12.53 -8.64 -3.28
N LYS A 92 -11.21 -8.82 -3.33
CA LYS A 92 -10.28 -8.16 -2.40
C LYS A 92 -10.11 -6.69 -2.81
N THR A 93 -10.35 -5.79 -1.88
CA THR A 93 -10.22 -4.33 -2.04
C THR A 93 -9.46 -3.73 -0.85
N ILE A 94 -9.20 -2.43 -0.87
CA ILE A 94 -8.46 -1.75 0.20
C ILE A 94 -9.19 -1.92 1.54
N GLY A 95 -10.49 -1.63 1.59
CA GLY A 95 -11.27 -1.61 2.84
C GLY A 95 -11.60 -2.97 3.44
N ASN A 96 -11.47 -4.06 2.67
CA ASN A 96 -11.89 -5.40 3.10
C ASN A 96 -10.75 -6.42 3.25
N TYR A 97 -9.52 -6.06 2.86
CA TYR A 97 -8.41 -7.00 2.83
C TYR A 97 -7.07 -6.38 3.24
N TRP A 98 -6.76 -5.14 2.88
CA TRP A 98 -5.41 -4.61 3.08
C TRP A 98 -5.12 -4.32 4.57
N PRO A 99 -3.98 -4.78 5.13
CA PRO A 99 -3.71 -4.66 6.57
C PRO A 99 -3.14 -3.32 7.00
N HIS A 100 -2.53 -2.55 6.09
CA HIS A 100 -1.86 -1.30 6.42
C HIS A 100 -2.25 -0.18 5.45
N ALA A 101 -2.60 0.98 6.01
CA ALA A 101 -2.91 2.17 5.22
C ALA A 101 -1.66 2.72 4.50
N THR A 102 -0.48 2.56 5.11
CA THR A 102 0.80 2.99 4.53
C THR A 102 1.13 2.24 3.24
N THR A 103 0.70 0.99 3.08
CA THR A 103 0.87 0.24 1.83
C THR A 103 0.07 0.86 0.68
N VAL A 104 -1.08 1.48 0.96
CA VAL A 104 -1.84 2.23 -0.06
C VAL A 104 -1.02 3.44 -0.51
N PHE A 105 -0.47 4.21 0.44
CA PHE A 105 0.39 5.35 0.14
C PHE A 105 1.63 4.95 -0.67
N ASP A 106 2.37 3.94 -0.22
CA ASP A 106 3.55 3.40 -0.91
C ASP A 106 3.23 3.04 -2.36
N TYR A 107 2.20 2.21 -2.54
CA TYR A 107 1.84 1.69 -3.84
C TYR A 107 1.38 2.80 -4.79
N VAL A 108 0.55 3.73 -4.30
CA VAL A 108 0.09 4.86 -5.11
C VAL A 108 1.28 5.74 -5.52
N LYS A 109 2.18 6.08 -4.59
CA LYS A 109 3.36 6.89 -4.87
C LYS A 109 4.28 6.23 -5.91
N ARG A 110 4.57 4.95 -5.74
CA ARG A 110 5.60 4.25 -6.51
C ARG A 110 5.09 3.71 -7.85
N ALA A 111 3.84 3.30 -7.92
CA ALA A 111 3.32 2.55 -9.07
C ALA A 111 2.18 3.24 -9.83
N MET A 112 1.57 4.30 -9.27
CA MET A 112 0.41 4.97 -9.89
C MET A 112 0.71 6.43 -10.29
N PRO A 113 -0.08 7.00 -11.22
CA PRO A 113 -1.02 6.32 -12.11
C PRO A 113 -0.31 5.33 -13.04
N LEU A 114 -1.00 4.27 -13.51
CA LEU A 114 -0.39 3.23 -14.33
C LEU A 114 0.31 3.77 -15.60
N THR A 115 -0.19 4.88 -16.14
CA THR A 115 0.37 5.54 -17.34
C THR A 115 1.58 6.44 -17.03
N ALA A 116 1.79 6.83 -15.77
CA ALA A 116 2.90 7.67 -15.34
C ALA A 116 3.28 7.39 -13.86
N PRO A 117 3.84 6.21 -13.54
CA PRO A 117 4.24 5.87 -12.17
C PRO A 117 5.24 6.88 -11.59
N GLY A 118 5.07 7.26 -10.32
CA GLY A 118 5.96 8.21 -9.64
C GLY A 118 5.78 9.68 -10.04
N SER A 119 4.73 10.01 -10.82
CA SER A 119 4.46 11.39 -11.25
C SER A 119 3.72 12.24 -10.21
N LEU A 120 3.13 11.63 -9.19
CA LEU A 120 2.37 12.32 -8.15
C LEU A 120 3.31 12.94 -7.11
N THR A 121 2.98 14.15 -6.67
CA THR A 121 3.61 14.78 -5.50
C THR A 121 3.13 14.11 -4.21
N ASP A 122 3.91 14.23 -3.14
CA ASP A 122 3.56 13.62 -1.83
C ASP A 122 2.19 14.09 -1.32
N ASN A 123 1.85 15.37 -1.50
CA ASN A 123 0.51 15.89 -1.13
C ASN A 123 -0.61 15.23 -1.94
N GLN A 124 -0.40 15.00 -3.25
CA GLN A 124 -1.38 14.30 -4.09
C GLN A 124 -1.55 12.84 -3.65
N VAL A 125 -0.46 12.17 -3.27
CA VAL A 125 -0.52 10.80 -2.73
C VAL A 125 -1.27 10.76 -1.40
N TYR A 126 -1.01 11.71 -0.48
CA TYR A 126 -1.77 11.82 0.76
C TYR A 126 -3.27 12.04 0.51
N ALA A 127 -3.61 12.95 -0.40
CA ALA A 127 -4.99 13.25 -0.76
C ALA A 127 -5.70 12.01 -1.35
N LEU A 128 -5.09 11.35 -2.35
CA LEU A 128 -5.62 10.12 -2.94
C LEU A 128 -5.78 9.00 -1.90
N THR A 129 -4.80 8.84 -1.01
CA THR A 129 -4.87 7.86 0.08
C THR A 129 -6.02 8.19 1.04
N ALA A 130 -6.19 9.46 1.42
CA ALA A 130 -7.31 9.90 2.25
C ALA A 130 -8.66 9.59 1.60
N PHE A 131 -8.81 9.91 0.32
CA PHE A 131 -10.01 9.59 -0.44
C PHE A 131 -10.30 8.08 -0.48
N LEU A 132 -9.32 7.25 -0.84
CA LEU A 132 -9.51 5.80 -0.94
C LEU A 132 -9.88 5.18 0.42
N LEU A 133 -9.26 5.64 1.51
CA LEU A 133 -9.59 5.18 2.86
C LEU A 133 -10.99 5.63 3.29
N SER A 134 -11.36 6.89 3.01
CA SER A 134 -12.70 7.43 3.30
C SER A 134 -13.80 6.73 2.49
N ALA A 135 -13.57 6.50 1.20
CA ALA A 135 -14.50 5.79 0.33
C ALA A 135 -14.71 4.33 0.78
N ASN A 136 -13.68 3.71 1.37
CA ASN A 136 -13.75 2.43 2.04
C ASN A 136 -14.28 2.50 3.50
N LYS A 137 -14.71 3.67 3.97
CA LYS A 137 -15.26 3.92 5.31
C LYS A 137 -14.27 3.61 6.45
N VAL A 138 -12.97 3.78 6.19
CA VAL A 138 -11.89 3.63 7.20
C VAL A 138 -11.67 4.91 7.99
N ILE A 139 -11.82 6.07 7.35
CA ILE A 139 -11.68 7.39 7.97
C ILE A 139 -12.88 8.29 7.64
N PRO A 140 -13.12 9.40 8.39
CA PRO A 140 -14.19 10.36 8.10
C PRO A 140 -14.06 11.04 6.74
N ALA A 141 -15.18 11.53 6.19
CA ALA A 141 -15.23 12.16 4.87
C ALA A 141 -14.60 13.55 4.79
N ASP A 142 -14.39 14.20 5.94
CA ASP A 142 -13.76 15.51 6.10
C ASP A 142 -12.31 15.42 6.58
N ALA A 143 -11.74 14.20 6.65
CA ALA A 143 -10.41 13.98 7.15
C ALA A 143 -9.32 14.61 6.26
N VAL A 144 -8.23 15.01 6.90
CA VAL A 144 -6.96 15.40 6.28
C VAL A 144 -5.90 14.44 6.78
N LEU A 145 -5.13 13.84 5.86
CA LEU A 145 -4.00 12.99 6.20
C LEU A 145 -2.70 13.73 6.01
N ASP A 146 -1.84 13.63 7.01
CA ASP A 146 -0.40 13.83 6.94
C ASP A 146 0.30 12.53 7.41
N ALA A 147 1.62 12.58 7.63
CA ALA A 147 2.39 11.42 8.06
C ALA A 147 1.91 10.84 9.41
N ASP A 148 1.59 11.70 10.38
CA ASP A 148 1.16 11.28 11.71
C ASP A 148 -0.25 10.69 11.67
N ALA A 149 -1.17 11.37 10.98
CA ALA A 149 -2.53 10.89 10.81
C ALA A 149 -2.56 9.54 10.06
N LEU A 150 -1.75 9.37 9.00
CA LEU A 150 -1.69 8.12 8.24
C LEU A 150 -1.13 6.97 9.09
N ARG A 151 -0.09 7.20 9.90
CA ARG A 151 0.43 6.19 10.84
C ARG A 151 -0.59 5.75 11.88
N ALA A 152 -1.49 6.66 12.28
CA ALA A 152 -2.53 6.38 13.26
C ALA A 152 -3.71 5.58 12.68
N VAL A 153 -3.85 5.47 11.34
CA VAL A 153 -4.95 4.73 10.71
C VAL A 153 -4.86 3.24 11.05
N ARG A 154 -5.96 2.69 11.59
CA ARG A 154 -6.14 1.26 11.81
C ARG A 154 -7.03 0.68 10.73
N MET A 155 -6.47 -0.19 9.88
CA MET A 155 -7.24 -0.88 8.87
C MET A 155 -8.13 -1.96 9.51
N PRO A 156 -9.37 -2.17 9.02
CA PRO A 156 -10.32 -3.08 9.67
C PRO A 156 -9.88 -4.55 9.72
N TYR A 157 -8.97 -4.96 8.82
CA TYR A 157 -8.51 -6.36 8.68
C TYR A 157 -7.02 -6.53 9.00
N ALA A 158 -6.40 -5.57 9.68
CA ALA A 158 -4.98 -5.60 10.04
C ALA A 158 -4.60 -6.84 10.86
N ASP A 159 -5.53 -7.35 11.69
CA ASP A 159 -5.34 -8.51 12.57
C ASP A 159 -5.61 -9.87 11.91
N LYS A 160 -6.01 -9.90 10.63
CA LYS A 160 -6.38 -11.15 9.92
C LYS A 160 -5.22 -11.81 9.19
N PHE A 161 -4.04 -11.20 9.21
CA PHE A 161 -2.83 -11.73 8.59
C PHE A 161 -1.89 -12.22 9.66
N VAL A 162 -1.44 -13.47 9.52
CA VAL A 162 -0.49 -14.11 10.43
C VAL A 162 0.73 -14.58 9.65
N PRO A 163 1.93 -14.59 10.26
CA PRO A 163 3.06 -15.32 9.70
C PRO A 163 2.67 -16.77 9.42
N ASP A 164 3.26 -17.36 8.38
CA ASP A 164 3.03 -18.76 8.05
C ASP A 164 3.40 -19.66 9.24
N ASP A 165 2.42 -20.37 9.77
CA ASP A 165 2.55 -21.26 10.93
C ASP A 165 2.49 -22.75 10.53
N ARG A 166 2.42 -23.04 9.22
CA ARG A 166 2.38 -24.41 8.70
C ARG A 166 3.65 -25.16 9.09
N ARG A 167 3.48 -26.42 9.49
CA ARG A 167 4.56 -27.33 9.89
C ARG A 167 4.65 -28.53 8.94
N GLY A 168 5.81 -29.17 8.89
CA GLY A 168 6.02 -30.40 8.12
C GLY A 168 6.34 -30.21 6.63
N GLY A 169 6.59 -28.98 6.19
CA GLY A 169 7.19 -28.68 4.88
C GLY A 169 8.72 -28.71 4.91
N PRO A 170 9.40 -28.56 3.76
CA PRO A 170 10.84 -28.40 3.71
C PRO A 170 11.26 -27.13 4.49
N GLU A 171 11.98 -27.30 5.60
CA GLU A 171 12.54 -26.16 6.34
C GLU A 171 13.69 -25.56 5.53
N VAL A 172 13.57 -24.29 5.14
CA VAL A 172 14.70 -23.52 4.61
C VAL A 172 15.62 -23.21 5.80
N LYS A 173 16.68 -24.00 5.95
CA LYS A 173 17.75 -23.78 6.94
C LYS A 173 18.82 -22.84 6.41
#